data_AF-A0A7S3U3H7-F1
#
_entry.id   AF-A0A7S3U3H7-F1
#
_cell.length_a   1.000
_cell.length_b   1.000
_cell.length_c   1.000
_cell.angle_alpha   90.00
_cell.angle_beta   90.00
_cell.angle_gamma   90.00
#
_symmetry.space_group_name_H-M   'P 1'
#
loop_
_entity.id
_entity.type
_entity.pdbx_description
1 polymer ?
#
loop_
_entity_poly.entity_id
_entity_poly.type
_entity_poly.pdbx_seq_one_letter_code
_entity_poly.pdbx_strand_id
1 'polypeptide(L)'
;KPYGRAMYEGKANYLVLKWPVIVLINVISRALWAPFKKVAGWSALLLFRIMNPRYSSLKEAFAWIFLAYVALHIGLSLIGIILDICAKWLLIGRRRPGTYAWDSSSYCQRWKQYTSLRNCLVGGVNTLNFVGGSWWIVLYYRLLGSDIGRDVCLYPWGASPSMTEPDLVTIGDRVCIENASLVAHTNSMGKYQLFTLSVGDDCTLRDWSRLMAGAEMMNGSTLL
;
A
#
# COMPACT_ATOMS: atom_id res chain seq x y z
N LYS A 1 19.73 -15.40 16.69
CA LYS A 1 18.55 -15.31 15.78
C LYS A 1 18.94 -14.53 14.54
N PRO A 2 18.43 -14.84 13.33
CA PRO A 2 18.82 -14.19 12.07
C PRO A 2 18.84 -12.66 12.14
N TYR A 3 17.80 -12.06 12.70
CA TYR A 3 17.72 -10.61 12.87
C TYR A 3 18.86 -10.04 13.73
N GLY A 4 19.15 -10.65 14.88
CA GLY A 4 20.20 -10.16 15.78
C GLY A 4 21.60 -10.35 15.20
N ARG A 5 21.82 -11.46 14.47
CA ARG A 5 23.07 -11.70 13.74
C ARG A 5 23.33 -10.62 12.70
N ALA A 6 22.31 -10.20 11.97
CA ALA A 6 22.42 -9.14 10.97
C ALA A 6 22.60 -7.75 11.59
N MET A 7 21.73 -7.36 12.52
CA MET A 7 21.65 -5.97 13.02
C MET A 7 22.64 -5.64 14.14
N TYR A 8 22.96 -6.60 15.00
CA TYR A 8 23.81 -6.37 16.17
C TYR A 8 25.21 -6.98 16.01
N GLU A 9 25.29 -8.20 15.48
CA GLU A 9 26.58 -8.90 15.33
C GLU A 9 27.29 -8.57 14.00
N GLY A 10 26.63 -7.90 13.06
CA GLY A 10 27.18 -7.57 11.74
C GLY A 10 27.45 -8.78 10.84
N LYS A 11 26.85 -9.93 11.13
CA LYS A 11 27.08 -11.22 10.45
C LYS A 11 26.11 -11.45 9.28
N ALA A 12 25.82 -10.40 8.51
CA ALA A 12 25.02 -10.52 7.29
C ALA A 12 25.90 -10.58 6.04
N ASN A 13 25.45 -11.29 5.02
CA ASN A 13 26.14 -11.35 3.71
C ASN A 13 25.87 -10.12 2.82
N TYR A 14 25.26 -9.06 3.35
CA TYR A 14 24.94 -7.83 2.64
C TYR A 14 25.07 -6.61 3.56
N LEU A 15 25.07 -5.40 2.98
CA LEU A 15 25.12 -4.16 3.74
C LEU A 15 23.81 -3.91 4.52
N VAL A 16 23.87 -4.09 5.84
CA VAL A 16 22.75 -3.83 6.73
C VAL A 16 22.74 -2.36 7.15
N LEU A 17 21.63 -1.67 6.91
CA LEU A 17 21.45 -0.29 7.36
C LEU A 17 21.30 -0.25 8.88
N LYS A 18 22.14 0.57 9.52
CA LYS A 18 22.07 0.78 10.97
C LYS A 18 20.82 1.57 11.35
N TRP A 19 20.37 1.42 12.59
CA TRP A 19 19.19 2.09 13.13
C TRP A 19 19.15 3.61 12.89
N PRO A 20 20.23 4.39 13.13
CA PRO A 20 20.18 5.84 12.91
C PRO A 20 19.92 6.19 11.44
N VAL A 21 20.48 5.42 10.51
CA VAL A 21 20.28 5.64 9.06
C VAL A 21 18.84 5.31 8.66
N ILE A 22 18.29 4.20 9.18
CA ILE A 22 16.89 3.84 8.95
C ILE A 22 15.97 4.95 9.48
N VAL A 23 16.18 5.43 10.70
CA VAL A 23 15.40 6.52 11.28
C VAL A 23 15.51 7.77 10.42
N LEU A 24 16.72 8.17 10.04
CA LEU A 24 16.95 9.35 9.21
C LEU A 24 16.21 9.27 7.87
N ILE A 25 16.31 8.15 7.15
CA ILE A 25 15.57 7.93 5.90
C ILE A 25 14.07 8.11 6.13
N ASN A 26 13.52 7.50 7.18
CA ASN A 26 12.10 7.59 7.48
C ASN A 26 11.65 9.01 7.84
N VAL A 27 12.45 9.73 8.63
CA VAL A 27 12.18 11.13 8.97
C VAL A 27 12.22 12.00 7.72
N ILE A 28 13.24 11.84 6.87
CA ILE A 28 13.38 12.59 5.61
C ILE A 28 12.19 12.29 4.68
N SER A 29 11.87 11.02 4.42
CA SER A 29 10.75 10.65 3.55
C SER A 29 9.42 11.22 4.06
N ARG A 30 9.20 11.24 5.38
CA ARG A 30 8.01 11.84 5.99
C ARG A 30 8.02 13.36 5.91
N ALA A 31 9.14 14.00 6.19
CA ALA A 31 9.28 15.45 6.12
C ALA A 31 9.09 15.97 4.68
N LEU A 32 9.58 15.22 3.69
CA LEU A 32 9.39 15.56 2.28
C LEU A 32 7.93 15.41 1.86
N TRP A 33 7.22 14.36 2.28
CA TRP A 33 5.85 14.10 1.84
C TRP A 33 4.76 14.81 2.67
N ALA A 34 5.03 15.13 3.94
CA ALA A 34 4.06 15.75 4.85
C ALA A 34 3.47 17.07 4.33
N PRO A 35 4.24 18.00 3.73
CA PRO A 35 3.71 19.20 3.13
C PRO A 35 2.67 18.89 2.06
N PHE A 36 2.94 17.93 1.17
CA PHE A 36 2.03 17.54 0.09
C PHE A 36 0.66 17.09 0.61
N LYS A 37 0.60 16.34 1.71
CA LYS A 37 -0.68 15.98 2.34
C LYS A 37 -1.48 17.19 2.85
N LYS A 38 -0.80 18.30 3.16
CA LYS A 38 -1.40 19.54 3.63
C LYS A 38 -1.57 20.59 2.53
N VAL A 39 -0.95 20.39 1.35
CA VAL A 39 -0.97 21.34 0.22
C VAL A 39 -2.40 21.69 -0.19
N ALA A 40 -3.34 20.74 -0.20
CA ALA A 40 -4.73 21.04 -0.52
C ALA A 40 -5.33 22.11 0.44
N GLY A 41 -5.01 22.05 1.74
CA GLY A 41 -5.46 23.05 2.71
C GLY A 41 -4.74 24.40 2.59
N TRP A 42 -3.42 24.39 2.33
CA TRP A 42 -2.65 25.64 2.16
C TRP A 42 -2.97 26.35 0.85
N SER A 43 -3.20 25.61 -0.22
CA SER A 43 -3.58 26.13 -1.55
C SER A 43 -4.96 26.77 -1.53
N ALA A 44 -5.91 26.22 -0.77
CA ALA A 44 -7.21 26.85 -0.51
C ALA A 44 -7.06 28.29 0.04
N LEU A 45 -6.15 28.50 1.00
CA LEU A 45 -5.88 29.82 1.59
C LEU A 45 -5.16 30.77 0.61
N LEU A 46 -4.22 30.24 -0.18
CA LEU A 46 -3.53 31.01 -1.21
C LEU A 46 -4.48 31.45 -2.33
N LEU A 47 -5.39 30.57 -2.77
CA LEU A 47 -6.41 30.88 -3.78
C LEU A 47 -7.41 31.90 -3.25
N PHE A 48 -7.84 31.79 -1.99
CA PHE A 48 -8.64 32.84 -1.35
C PHE A 48 -7.93 34.20 -1.43
N ARG A 49 -6.63 34.25 -1.10
CA ARG A 49 -5.85 35.49 -1.12
C ARG A 49 -5.66 36.07 -2.52
N ILE A 50 -5.37 35.23 -3.52
CA ILE A 50 -5.11 35.64 -4.91
C ILE A 50 -6.40 36.09 -5.62
N MET A 51 -7.51 35.40 -5.35
CA MET A 51 -8.78 35.65 -6.03
C MET A 51 -9.72 36.56 -5.22
N ASN A 52 -9.29 37.05 -4.05
CA ASN A 52 -10.05 37.95 -3.19
C ASN A 52 -10.67 39.16 -3.91
N PRO A 53 -9.98 39.88 -4.81
CA PRO A 53 -10.60 41.00 -5.54
C PRO A 53 -11.53 40.58 -6.68
N ARG A 54 -11.66 39.28 -6.97
CA ARG A 54 -12.43 38.72 -8.09
C ARG A 54 -13.78 38.11 -7.69
N TYR A 55 -14.00 37.85 -6.40
CA TYR A 55 -15.25 37.23 -5.94
C TYR A 55 -16.32 38.27 -5.67
N SER A 56 -17.51 38.08 -6.23
CA SER A 56 -18.65 38.96 -5.97
C SER A 56 -19.33 38.65 -4.63
N SER A 57 -19.15 37.41 -4.13
CA SER A 57 -19.80 36.88 -2.94
C SER A 57 -18.93 35.86 -2.21
N LEU A 58 -19.10 35.74 -0.88
CA LEU A 58 -18.48 34.69 -0.06
C LEU A 58 -18.82 33.29 -0.58
N LYS A 59 -20.04 33.06 -1.10
CA LYS A 59 -20.47 31.75 -1.61
C LYS A 59 -19.63 31.31 -2.81
N GLU A 60 -19.31 32.24 -3.71
CA GLU A 60 -18.45 31.97 -4.87
C GLU A 60 -17.02 31.65 -4.43
N ALA A 61 -16.48 32.42 -3.49
CA ALA A 61 -15.16 32.16 -2.93
C ALA A 61 -15.06 30.74 -2.32
N PHE A 62 -16.07 30.33 -1.53
CA PHE A 62 -16.12 28.98 -0.97
C PHE A 62 -16.20 27.89 -2.05
N ALA A 63 -17.01 28.08 -3.09
CA ALA A 63 -17.13 27.11 -4.18
C ALA A 63 -15.79 26.90 -4.91
N TRP A 64 -15.09 27.98 -5.26
CA TRP A 64 -13.79 27.90 -5.94
C TRP A 64 -12.70 27.27 -5.07
N ILE A 65 -12.66 27.62 -3.78
CA ILE A 65 -11.74 27.01 -2.83
C ILE A 65 -11.99 25.52 -2.69
N PHE A 66 -13.26 25.11 -2.57
CA PHE A 66 -13.64 23.71 -2.45
C PHE A 66 -13.27 22.91 -3.70
N LEU A 67 -13.59 23.43 -4.90
CA LEU A 67 -13.23 22.79 -6.17
C LEU A 67 -11.72 22.62 -6.31
N ALA A 68 -10.95 23.67 -5.98
CA ALA A 68 -9.49 23.59 -6.05
C ALA A 68 -8.90 22.63 -5.01
N TYR A 69 -9.44 22.61 -3.80
CA TYR A 69 -9.06 21.63 -2.76
C TYR A 69 -9.28 20.20 -3.26
N VAL A 70 -10.46 19.90 -3.79
CA VAL A 70 -10.81 18.57 -4.30
C VAL A 70 -9.91 18.18 -5.47
N ALA A 71 -9.72 19.07 -6.45
CA ALA A 71 -8.87 18.81 -7.61
C ALA A 71 -7.41 18.53 -7.21
N LEU A 72 -6.85 19.36 -6.31
CA LEU A 72 -5.48 19.15 -5.81
C LEU A 72 -5.35 17.89 -4.96
N HIS A 73 -6.36 17.58 -4.14
CA HIS A 73 -6.35 16.37 -3.32
C HIS A 73 -6.37 15.11 -4.19
N ILE A 74 -7.21 15.08 -5.24
CA ILE A 74 -7.26 13.98 -6.21
C ILE A 74 -5.91 13.88 -6.94
N GLY A 75 -5.37 14.99 -7.46
CA GLY A 75 -4.10 14.99 -8.18
C GLY A 75 -2.93 14.46 -7.33
N LEU A 76 -2.82 14.91 -6.08
CA LEU A 76 -1.78 14.46 -5.15
C LEU A 76 -1.96 12.99 -4.74
N SER A 77 -3.20 12.54 -4.59
CA SER A 77 -3.53 11.14 -4.32
C SER A 77 -3.08 10.23 -5.46
N LEU A 78 -3.35 10.61 -6.70
CA LEU A 78 -2.89 9.89 -7.89
C LEU A 78 -1.35 9.85 -7.98
N ILE A 79 -0.68 10.97 -7.71
CA ILE A 79 0.79 11.01 -7.65
C ILE A 79 1.31 10.04 -6.56
N GLY A 80 0.69 10.02 -5.39
CA GLY A 80 1.05 9.11 -4.31
C GLY A 80 0.93 7.63 -4.71
N ILE A 81 -0.15 7.27 -5.43
CA ILE A 81 -0.35 5.90 -5.95
C ILE A 81 0.72 5.54 -6.99
N ILE A 82 1.02 6.45 -7.93
CA ILE A 82 2.06 6.22 -8.95
C ILE A 82 3.43 6.02 -8.28
N LEU A 83 3.78 6.89 -7.33
CA LEU A 83 5.03 6.79 -6.59
C LEU A 83 5.13 5.48 -5.81
N ASP A 84 4.03 4.98 -5.24
CA ASP A 84 4.00 3.70 -4.54
C ASP A 84 4.25 2.51 -5.50
N ILE A 85 3.60 2.50 -6.66
CA ILE A 85 3.83 1.49 -7.70
C ILE A 85 5.29 1.52 -8.15
N CYS A 86 5.84 2.71 -8.44
CA CYS A 86 7.24 2.87 -8.81
C CYS A 86 8.18 2.40 -7.68
N ALA A 87 7.90 2.76 -6.43
CA ALA A 87 8.68 2.34 -5.27
C ALA A 87 8.67 0.82 -5.09
N LYS A 88 7.54 0.16 -5.32
CA LYS A 88 7.45 -1.30 -5.28
C LYS A 88 8.39 -1.95 -6.28
N TRP A 89 8.36 -1.50 -7.53
CA TRP A 89 9.18 -2.08 -8.59
C TRP A 89 10.67 -1.75 -8.44
N LEU A 90 11.00 -0.55 -7.96
CA LEU A 90 12.37 -0.11 -7.74
C LEU A 90 13.03 -0.79 -6.52
N LEU A 91 12.31 -0.84 -5.38
CA LEU A 91 12.87 -1.33 -4.11
C LEU A 91 12.76 -2.84 -3.97
N ILE A 92 11.65 -3.44 -4.38
CA ILE A 92 11.40 -4.87 -4.18
C ILE A 92 11.64 -5.65 -5.48
N GLY A 93 11.05 -5.17 -6.58
CA GLY A 93 10.93 -5.92 -7.82
C GLY A 93 9.83 -6.99 -7.74
N ARG A 94 9.95 -8.06 -8.53
CA ARG A 94 9.01 -9.19 -8.49
C ARG A 94 9.38 -10.15 -7.36
N ARG A 95 8.48 -10.35 -6.41
CA ARG A 95 8.66 -11.34 -5.33
C ARG A 95 8.59 -12.76 -5.89
N ARG A 96 9.29 -13.68 -5.23
CA ARG A 96 9.23 -15.12 -5.50
C ARG A 96 8.98 -15.86 -4.19
N PRO A 97 8.23 -16.97 -4.22
CA PRO A 97 8.05 -17.80 -3.03
C PRO A 97 9.42 -18.34 -2.57
N GLY A 98 9.62 -18.40 -1.26
CA GLY A 98 10.91 -18.81 -0.68
C GLY A 98 11.16 -18.26 0.71
N THR A 99 12.25 -18.72 1.32
CA THR A 99 12.67 -18.27 2.65
C THR A 99 13.78 -17.22 2.55
N TYR A 100 13.54 -16.07 3.16
CA TYR A 100 14.42 -14.91 3.23
C TYR A 100 14.75 -14.61 4.70
N ALA A 101 15.95 -15.01 5.14
CA ALA A 101 16.42 -14.68 6.47
C ALA A 101 17.12 -13.32 6.49
N TRP A 102 16.99 -12.58 7.60
CA TRP A 102 17.62 -11.27 7.79
C TRP A 102 19.15 -11.28 7.69
N ASP A 103 19.82 -12.40 7.97
CA ASP A 103 21.28 -12.53 7.88
C ASP A 103 21.77 -12.98 6.49
N SER A 104 20.87 -13.52 5.65
CA SER A 104 21.24 -14.08 4.35
C SER A 104 20.65 -13.33 3.14
N SER A 105 19.68 -12.44 3.34
CA SER A 105 19.01 -11.73 2.26
C SER A 105 18.65 -10.29 2.62
N SER A 106 18.96 -9.38 1.70
CA SER A 106 18.57 -7.97 1.80
C SER A 106 17.07 -7.72 1.65
N TYR A 107 16.28 -8.74 1.27
CA TYR A 107 14.82 -8.62 1.07
C TYR A 107 14.12 -8.01 2.27
N CYS A 108 14.40 -8.48 3.49
CA CYS A 108 13.70 -8.01 4.68
C CYS A 108 13.94 -6.53 4.98
N GLN A 109 15.13 -6.02 4.68
CA GLN A 109 15.45 -4.59 4.80
C GLN A 109 14.71 -3.78 3.74
N ARG A 110 14.76 -4.21 2.46
CA ARG A 110 14.06 -3.55 1.36
C ARG A 110 12.54 -3.53 1.61
N TRP A 111 11.99 -4.64 2.12
CA TRP A 111 10.59 -4.75 2.55
C TRP A 111 10.24 -3.72 3.63
N LYS A 112 11.04 -3.58 4.70
CA LYS A 112 10.79 -2.55 5.73
C LYS A 112 10.83 -1.13 5.16
N GLN A 113 11.78 -0.84 4.27
CA GLN A 113 11.89 0.48 3.63
C GLN A 113 10.68 0.77 2.74
N TYR A 114 10.29 -0.19 1.89
CA TYR A 114 9.12 -0.08 1.04
C TYR A 114 7.84 0.10 1.86
N THR A 115 7.60 -0.72 2.88
CA THR A 115 6.40 -0.60 3.73
C THR A 115 6.29 0.76 4.39
N SER A 116 7.41 1.32 4.87
CA SER A 116 7.39 2.65 5.46
C SER A 116 7.14 3.75 4.42
N LEU A 117 7.77 3.66 3.25
CA LEU A 117 7.54 4.59 2.15
C LEU A 117 6.08 4.53 1.67
N ARG A 118 5.52 3.33 1.47
CA ARG A 118 4.11 3.12 1.15
C ARG A 118 3.18 3.73 2.18
N ASN A 119 3.43 3.51 3.47
CA ASN A 119 2.65 4.13 4.54
C ASN A 119 2.75 5.67 4.52
N CYS A 120 3.90 6.21 4.10
CA CYS A 120 4.06 7.63 3.89
C CYS A 120 3.20 8.11 2.70
N LEU A 121 3.34 7.48 1.53
CA LEU A 121 2.71 7.89 0.28
C LEU A 121 1.19 7.74 0.33
N VAL A 122 0.70 6.56 0.70
CA VAL A 122 -0.70 6.12 0.52
C VAL A 122 -1.41 5.85 1.87
N GLY A 123 -0.67 5.63 2.95
CA GLY A 123 -1.23 5.22 4.26
C GLY A 123 -1.74 6.33 5.18
N GLY A 124 -1.68 7.61 4.79
CA GLY A 124 -2.10 8.72 5.67
C GLY A 124 -3.62 8.91 5.76
N VAL A 125 -4.24 9.17 4.62
CA VAL A 125 -5.69 9.29 4.47
C VAL A 125 -6.07 8.14 3.56
N ASN A 126 -6.02 6.91 4.11
CA ASN A 126 -5.99 5.62 3.42
C ASN A 126 -6.50 5.71 1.97
N THR A 127 -5.63 6.14 1.04
CA THR A 127 -6.10 6.75 -0.22
C THR A 127 -6.82 5.71 -1.07
N LEU A 128 -6.44 4.45 -0.87
CA LEU A 128 -7.05 3.28 -1.47
C LEU A 128 -8.47 3.01 -0.98
N ASN A 129 -8.86 3.45 0.23
CA ASN A 129 -10.24 3.30 0.70
C ASN A 129 -11.24 4.10 -0.14
N PHE A 130 -10.83 5.25 -0.71
CA PHE A 130 -11.72 6.02 -1.59
C PHE A 130 -12.03 5.31 -2.90
N VAL A 131 -11.16 4.38 -3.30
CA VAL A 131 -11.32 3.56 -4.51
C VAL A 131 -11.65 2.10 -4.17
N GLY A 132 -11.89 1.79 -2.90
CA GLY A 132 -12.30 0.46 -2.45
C GLY A 132 -13.59 0.03 -3.14
N GLY A 133 -13.66 -1.25 -3.51
CA GLY A 133 -14.79 -1.83 -4.24
C GLY A 133 -14.90 -1.41 -5.71
N SER A 134 -14.05 -0.49 -6.19
CA SER A 134 -14.07 -0.03 -7.58
C SER A 134 -13.10 -0.80 -8.47
N TRP A 135 -13.22 -0.62 -9.79
CA TRP A 135 -12.25 -1.16 -10.74
C TRP A 135 -10.82 -0.59 -10.53
N TRP A 136 -10.68 0.62 -9.98
CA TRP A 136 -9.38 1.28 -9.79
C TRP A 136 -8.48 0.56 -8.79
N ILE A 137 -9.04 0.00 -7.72
CA ILE A 137 -8.25 -0.75 -6.74
C ILE A 137 -7.77 -2.10 -7.32
N VAL A 138 -8.58 -2.72 -8.17
CA VAL A 138 -8.17 -3.92 -8.94
C VAL A 138 -7.02 -3.58 -9.88
N LEU A 139 -7.13 -2.48 -10.62
CA LEU A 139 -6.04 -2.01 -11.48
C LEU A 139 -4.75 -1.75 -10.69
N TYR A 140 -4.85 -1.08 -9.53
CA TYR A 140 -3.70 -0.83 -8.66
C TYR A 140 -3.00 -2.12 -8.23
N TYR A 141 -3.73 -3.13 -7.77
CA TYR A 141 -3.13 -4.40 -7.36
C TYR A 141 -2.54 -5.18 -8.55
N ARG A 142 -3.19 -5.17 -9.72
CA ARG A 142 -2.62 -5.71 -10.95
C ARG A 142 -1.29 -5.04 -11.32
N LEU A 143 -1.20 -3.71 -11.21
CA LEU A 143 0.05 -2.96 -11.43
C LEU A 143 1.13 -3.27 -10.38
N LEU A 144 0.72 -3.63 -9.16
CA LEU A 144 1.62 -4.15 -8.14
C LEU A 144 2.01 -5.61 -8.36
N GLY A 145 1.42 -6.31 -9.32
CA GLY A 145 1.84 -7.62 -9.81
C GLY A 145 0.92 -8.79 -9.46
N SER A 146 -0.24 -8.56 -8.83
CA SER A 146 -1.21 -9.63 -8.61
C SER A 146 -1.90 -10.04 -9.91
N ASP A 147 -2.19 -11.33 -10.03
CA ASP A 147 -3.08 -11.82 -11.08
C ASP A 147 -4.52 -11.78 -10.57
N ILE A 148 -5.39 -11.02 -11.23
CA ILE A 148 -6.77 -10.81 -10.81
C ILE A 148 -7.69 -10.96 -12.01
N GLY A 149 -8.66 -11.86 -11.89
CA GLY A 149 -9.71 -12.14 -12.87
C GLY A 149 -10.72 -11.01 -13.07
N ARG A 150 -11.81 -11.31 -13.78
CA ARG A 150 -12.91 -10.40 -14.14
C ARG A 150 -13.93 -10.30 -13.01
N ASP A 151 -14.64 -9.18 -12.96
CA ASP A 151 -15.74 -8.94 -12.01
C ASP A 151 -15.36 -9.15 -10.53
N VAL A 152 -14.14 -8.72 -10.17
CA VAL A 152 -13.62 -8.81 -8.81
C VAL A 152 -13.90 -7.52 -8.04
N CYS A 153 -14.46 -7.64 -6.84
CA CYS A 153 -14.64 -6.55 -5.89
C CYS A 153 -13.60 -6.66 -4.76
N LEU A 154 -12.77 -5.63 -4.57
CA LEU A 154 -11.73 -5.63 -3.53
C LEU A 154 -11.95 -4.50 -2.52
N TYR A 155 -12.02 -4.85 -1.24
CA TYR A 155 -11.95 -3.93 -0.12
C TYR A 155 -12.97 -2.77 -0.15
N PRO A 156 -14.27 -3.02 -0.42
CA PRO A 156 -15.29 -1.97 -0.41
C PRO A 156 -15.39 -1.23 0.93
N TRP A 157 -15.11 -1.93 2.03
CA TRP A 157 -15.13 -1.40 3.40
C TRP A 157 -13.74 -1.16 3.99
N GLY A 158 -12.69 -1.23 3.17
CA GLY A 158 -11.29 -1.14 3.58
C GLY A 158 -10.64 -2.52 3.78
N ALA A 159 -9.39 -2.51 4.26
CA ALA A 159 -8.59 -3.72 4.47
C ALA A 159 -7.60 -3.53 5.63
N SER A 160 -7.55 -4.49 6.56
CA SER A 160 -6.61 -4.45 7.69
C SER A 160 -5.97 -5.82 7.98
N PRO A 161 -4.72 -6.08 7.54
CA PRO A 161 -3.92 -5.29 6.60
C PRO A 161 -4.40 -5.45 5.14
N SER A 162 -4.20 -4.39 4.34
CA SER A 162 -4.29 -4.46 2.88
C SER A 162 -3.26 -5.44 2.31
N MET A 163 -3.56 -6.10 1.19
CA MET A 163 -2.69 -7.08 0.51
C MET A 163 -1.22 -6.62 0.45
N THR A 164 -0.36 -7.33 1.20
CA THR A 164 1.03 -6.94 1.45
C THR A 164 2.00 -7.41 0.36
N GLU A 165 1.72 -8.56 -0.26
CA GLU A 165 2.51 -9.15 -1.34
C GLU A 165 1.64 -9.44 -2.57
N PRO A 166 1.20 -8.41 -3.33
CA PRO A 166 0.31 -8.61 -4.47
C PRO A 166 0.87 -9.58 -5.51
N ASP A 167 2.17 -9.53 -5.77
CA ASP A 167 2.91 -10.41 -6.70
C ASP A 167 2.70 -11.92 -6.50
N LEU A 168 2.30 -12.32 -5.30
CA LEU A 168 2.16 -13.73 -4.91
C LEU A 168 0.70 -14.16 -4.78
N VAL A 169 -0.23 -13.25 -5.08
CA VAL A 169 -1.67 -13.48 -4.94
C VAL A 169 -2.28 -13.63 -6.34
N THR A 170 -3.02 -14.71 -6.51
CA THR A 170 -3.85 -14.99 -7.69
C THR A 170 -5.30 -15.01 -7.26
N ILE A 171 -6.16 -14.26 -7.95
CA ILE A 171 -7.60 -14.16 -7.70
C ILE A 171 -8.33 -14.50 -8.99
N GLY A 172 -9.25 -15.45 -8.92
CA GLY A 172 -10.12 -15.85 -10.04
C GLY A 172 -11.17 -14.82 -10.43
N ASP A 173 -12.14 -15.27 -11.22
CA ASP A 173 -13.26 -14.45 -11.69
C ASP A 173 -14.40 -14.39 -10.66
N ARG A 174 -15.15 -13.28 -10.65
CA ARG A 174 -16.35 -13.08 -9.81
C ARG A 174 -16.09 -13.26 -8.31
N VAL A 175 -14.94 -12.78 -7.85
CA VAL A 175 -14.54 -12.85 -6.43
C VAL A 175 -14.92 -11.57 -5.69
N CYS A 176 -15.50 -11.70 -4.50
CA CYS A 176 -15.72 -10.58 -3.60
C CYS A 176 -14.82 -10.70 -2.36
N ILE A 177 -13.96 -9.72 -2.14
CA ILE A 177 -13.13 -9.61 -0.94
C ILE A 177 -13.60 -8.38 -0.18
N GLU A 178 -14.26 -8.58 0.95
CA GLU A 178 -14.73 -7.52 1.84
C GLU A 178 -13.54 -6.94 2.64
N ASN A 179 -13.69 -6.59 3.92
CA ASN A 179 -12.55 -6.23 4.77
C ASN A 179 -11.85 -7.50 5.33
N ALA A 180 -11.39 -8.32 4.39
CA ALA A 180 -10.59 -9.51 4.64
C ALA A 180 -9.08 -9.22 4.45
N SER A 181 -8.23 -10.08 4.99
CA SER A 181 -6.77 -9.96 4.87
C SER A 181 -6.15 -11.11 4.11
N LEU A 182 -5.37 -10.77 3.07
CA LEU A 182 -4.60 -11.72 2.27
C LEU A 182 -3.13 -11.50 2.58
N VAL A 183 -2.53 -12.44 3.31
CA VAL A 183 -1.15 -12.33 3.80
C VAL A 183 -0.34 -13.50 3.29
N ALA A 184 0.49 -13.24 2.27
CA ALA A 184 1.26 -14.27 1.58
C ALA A 184 2.62 -14.54 2.23
N HIS A 185 2.81 -14.11 3.49
CA HIS A 185 4.05 -14.29 4.23
C HIS A 185 3.84 -14.78 5.65
N THR A 186 4.84 -15.47 6.17
CA THR A 186 5.04 -15.68 7.61
C THR A 186 6.36 -15.05 8.03
N ASN A 187 6.39 -14.48 9.23
CA ASN A 187 7.62 -13.93 9.80
C ASN A 187 7.86 -14.59 11.16
N SER A 188 8.78 -15.53 11.18
CA SER A 188 9.17 -16.25 12.40
C SER A 188 10.60 -15.89 12.75
N MET A 189 10.77 -15.06 13.79
CA MET A 189 12.06 -14.78 14.43
C MET A 189 13.14 -14.21 13.48
N GLY A 190 12.72 -13.44 12.47
CA GLY A 190 13.62 -12.84 11.48
C GLY A 190 13.86 -13.70 10.23
N LYS A 191 13.10 -14.79 10.07
CA LYS A 191 12.94 -15.51 8.80
C LYS A 191 11.60 -15.12 8.19
N TYR A 192 11.64 -14.43 7.06
CA TYR A 192 10.47 -14.19 6.22
C TYR A 192 10.31 -15.37 5.27
N GLN A 193 9.16 -16.03 5.31
CA GLN A 193 8.82 -17.05 4.32
C GLN A 193 7.68 -16.51 3.47
N LEU A 194 7.89 -16.50 2.16
CA LEU A 194 6.91 -16.07 1.18
C LEU A 194 6.29 -17.30 0.52
N PHE A 195 4.98 -17.29 0.43
CA PHE A 195 4.17 -18.33 -0.20
C PHE A 195 3.27 -17.69 -1.25
N THR A 196 2.75 -18.49 -2.17
CA THR A 196 1.66 -18.05 -3.04
C THR A 196 0.33 -18.19 -2.33
N LEU A 197 -0.64 -17.37 -2.73
CA LEU A 197 -2.04 -17.47 -2.35
C LEU A 197 -2.89 -17.55 -3.61
N SER A 198 -3.81 -18.51 -3.66
CA SER A 198 -4.80 -18.63 -4.73
C SER A 198 -6.21 -18.52 -4.16
N VAL A 199 -7.02 -17.69 -4.81
CA VAL A 199 -8.47 -17.61 -4.59
C VAL A 199 -9.13 -18.00 -5.89
N GLY A 200 -9.88 -19.11 -5.87
CA GLY A 200 -10.62 -19.61 -7.02
C GLY A 200 -11.77 -18.70 -7.46
N ASP A 201 -12.47 -19.13 -8.51
CA ASP A 201 -13.61 -18.40 -9.06
C ASP A 201 -14.80 -18.42 -8.11
N ASP A 202 -15.69 -17.44 -8.21
CA ASP A 202 -16.95 -17.35 -7.45
C ASP A 202 -16.75 -17.40 -5.92
N CYS A 203 -15.57 -16.98 -5.44
CA CYS A 203 -15.25 -16.99 -4.02
C CYS A 203 -15.68 -15.71 -3.31
N THR A 204 -15.99 -15.83 -2.02
CA THR A 204 -16.28 -14.67 -1.16
C THR A 204 -15.45 -14.74 0.11
N LEU A 205 -14.72 -13.67 0.42
CA LEU A 205 -14.06 -13.50 1.72
C LEU A 205 -14.80 -12.41 2.49
N ARG A 206 -15.46 -12.82 3.58
CA ARG A 206 -16.24 -11.90 4.42
C ARG A 206 -15.39 -11.07 5.34
N ASP A 207 -16.02 -10.04 5.89
CA ASP A 207 -15.42 -9.11 6.85
C ASP A 207 -14.64 -9.84 7.96
N TRP A 208 -13.43 -9.35 8.26
CA TRP A 208 -12.49 -9.89 9.25
C TRP A 208 -11.92 -11.29 8.99
N SER A 209 -12.25 -11.92 7.88
CA SER A 209 -11.63 -13.19 7.50
C SER A 209 -10.15 -12.99 7.08
N ARG A 210 -9.35 -14.05 7.22
CA ARG A 210 -7.92 -14.02 6.89
C ARG A 210 -7.49 -15.27 6.12
N LEU A 211 -6.96 -15.05 4.92
CA LEU A 211 -6.30 -16.07 4.14
C LEU A 211 -4.79 -15.99 4.39
N MET A 212 -4.26 -17.04 5.04
CA MET A 212 -2.87 -17.11 5.51
C MET A 212 -1.95 -17.77 4.48
N ALA A 213 -0.66 -17.46 4.58
CA ALA A 213 0.35 -17.85 3.61
C ALA A 213 0.34 -19.35 3.26
N GLY A 214 0.28 -19.65 1.96
CA GLY A 214 0.20 -21.01 1.44
C GLY A 214 -1.21 -21.60 1.39
N ALA A 215 -2.23 -20.87 1.83
CA ALA A 215 -3.62 -21.29 1.70
C ALA A 215 -4.16 -21.06 0.28
N GLU A 216 -5.11 -21.91 -0.08
CA GLU A 216 -5.85 -21.91 -1.34
C GLU A 216 -7.35 -21.95 -1.03
N MET A 217 -8.12 -21.10 -1.70
CA MET A 217 -9.59 -21.17 -1.69
C MET A 217 -10.08 -21.81 -2.98
N MET A 218 -10.83 -22.90 -2.85
CA MET A 218 -11.44 -23.60 -3.99
C MET A 218 -12.62 -22.82 -4.55
N ASN A 219 -12.93 -23.02 -5.83
CA ASN A 219 -14.04 -22.35 -6.51
C ASN A 219 -15.37 -22.46 -5.73
N GLY A 220 -16.12 -21.35 -5.68
CA GLY A 220 -17.40 -21.26 -4.97
C GLY A 220 -17.30 -21.23 -3.44
N SER A 221 -16.10 -21.17 -2.87
CA SER A 221 -15.91 -21.17 -1.41
C SER A 221 -16.22 -19.81 -0.80
N THR A 222 -16.84 -19.83 0.38
CA THR A 222 -17.02 -18.64 1.21
C THR A 222 -16.24 -18.77 2.51
N LEU A 223 -15.36 -17.82 2.77
CA LEU A 223 -14.64 -17.69 4.04
C LEU A 223 -15.42 -16.75 4.94
N LEU A 224 -15.98 -17.29 6.03
CA LEU A 224 -16.90 -16.59 6.94
C LEU A 224 -16.20 -15.82 8.05
#